data_AF-A0A951RN91-F1
#
_entry.id   AF-A0A951RN91-F1
#
_cell.length_a   1.000
_cell.length_b   1.000
_cell.length_c   1.000
_cell.angle_alpha   90.00
_cell.angle_beta   90.00
_cell.angle_gamma   90.00
#
_symmetry.space_group_name_H-M   'P 1'
#
loop_
_entity.id
_entity.type
_entity.pdbx_description
1 polymer ?
#
loop_
_entity_poly.entity_id
_entity_poly.type
_entity_poly.pdbx_seq_one_letter_code
_entity_poly.pdbx_strand_id
1 'polypeptide(L)'
;MFKQILKILLIIVTIGLISFAGVWVFVMTDGDKEVVELRNDLNGEKIYLIKQSWGLGDTKMAIGLNKRLRTGFSNSPKDKYLETVGTEFIFYKIGDGKLFVYNDSFVKPVKNAFKTEIVFIGLTNPEFIKLGQDKNYEKKGLKIFPESVKRRLNYADSLTEKNDN
;
A
#
# COMPACT_ATOMS: atom_id res chain seq x y z
N MET A 1 35.27 -45.06 5.76
CA MET A 1 34.93 -44.08 4.70
C MET A 1 33.42 -43.89 4.53
N PHE A 2 32.63 -44.94 4.31
CA PHE A 2 31.16 -44.80 4.11
C PHE A 2 30.43 -44.04 5.23
N LYS A 3 30.73 -44.32 6.51
CA LYS A 3 30.15 -43.59 7.66
C LYS A 3 30.52 -42.09 7.71
N GLN A 4 31.67 -41.70 7.17
CA GLN A 4 32.09 -40.30 7.11
C GLN A 4 31.39 -39.57 5.96
N ILE A 5 31.26 -40.23 4.80
CA ILE A 5 30.51 -39.71 3.65
C ILE A 5 29.04 -39.49 4.02
N LEU A 6 28.42 -40.44 4.72
CA LEU A 6 27.02 -40.32 5.17
C LEU A 6 26.82 -39.13 6.13
N LYS A 7 27.75 -38.90 7.05
CA LYS A 7 27.71 -37.74 7.98
C LYS A 7 27.80 -36.42 7.24
N ILE A 8 28.70 -36.31 6.26
CA ILE A 8 28.86 -35.10 5.45
C ILE A 8 27.59 -34.83 4.63
N LEU A 9 27.00 -35.86 4.03
CA LEU A 9 25.76 -35.74 3.27
C LEU A 9 24.61 -35.22 4.16
N LEU A 10 24.51 -35.75 5.38
CA LEU A 10 23.48 -35.37 6.34
C LEU A 10 23.61 -33.91 6.77
N ILE A 11 24.84 -33.42 6.96
CA ILE A 11 25.12 -32.00 7.24
C ILE A 11 24.67 -31.12 6.07
N ILE A 12 25.01 -31.48 4.83
CA ILE A 12 24.62 -30.71 3.63
C ILE A 12 23.10 -30.63 3.49
N VAL A 13 22.40 -31.76 3.66
CA VAL A 13 20.93 -31.80 3.62
C VAL A 13 20.31 -30.95 4.73
N THR A 14 20.89 -30.99 5.93
CA THR A 14 20.40 -30.20 7.07
C THR A 14 20.58 -28.71 6.84
N ILE A 15 21.75 -28.27 6.33
CA ILE A 15 22.00 -26.87 5.96
C ILE A 15 21.03 -26.45 4.84
N GLY A 16 20.84 -27.28 3.82
CA GLY A 16 19.91 -26.99 2.73
C GLY A 16 18.47 -26.81 3.21
N LEU A 17 18.00 -27.68 4.13
CA LEU A 17 16.68 -27.57 4.74
C LEU A 17 16.53 -26.30 5.58
N ILE A 18 17.54 -25.94 6.37
CA ILE A 18 17.52 -24.72 7.19
C ILE A 18 17.51 -23.47 6.29
N SER A 19 18.35 -23.43 5.25
CA SER A 19 18.36 -22.31 4.29
C SER A 19 17.04 -22.20 3.53
N PHE A 20 16.47 -23.33 3.11
CA PHE A 20 15.16 -23.35 2.44
C PHE A 20 14.05 -22.86 3.37
N ALA A 21 14.00 -23.35 4.61
CA ALA A 21 13.03 -22.90 5.61
C ALA A 21 13.20 -21.41 5.94
N GLY A 22 14.43 -20.92 6.04
CA GLY A 22 14.71 -19.50 6.27
C GLY A 22 14.20 -18.60 5.14
N VAL A 23 14.49 -18.95 3.88
CA VAL A 23 13.97 -18.23 2.71
C VAL A 23 12.44 -18.32 2.65
N TRP A 24 11.88 -19.49 2.95
CA TRP A 24 10.44 -19.70 2.96
C TRP A 24 9.72 -18.83 3.99
N VAL A 25 10.26 -18.71 5.20
CA VAL A 25 9.71 -17.83 6.26
C VAL A 25 9.77 -16.37 5.82
N PHE A 26 10.88 -15.91 5.23
CA PHE A 26 10.99 -14.54 4.71
C PHE A 26 10.03 -14.25 3.56
N VAL A 27 9.79 -15.23 2.68
CA VAL A 27 8.84 -15.10 1.56
C VAL A 27 7.39 -15.17 2.04
N MET A 28 7.10 -15.92 3.12
CA MET A 28 5.74 -16.11 3.65
C MET A 28 5.28 -15.08 4.67
N THR A 29 6.16 -14.24 5.21
CA THR A 29 5.73 -13.05 5.94
C THR A 29 5.10 -12.06 4.96
N ASP A 30 3.85 -12.31 4.59
CA ASP A 30 2.93 -11.28 4.14
C ASP A 30 2.90 -10.23 5.26
N GLY A 31 3.54 -9.08 5.01
CA GLY A 31 3.52 -7.98 5.97
C GLY A 31 2.13 -7.39 6.11
N ASP A 32 2.01 -6.39 6.98
CA ASP A 32 0.74 -5.73 7.26
C ASP A 32 0.04 -5.29 5.98
N LYS A 33 -1.23 -5.68 5.87
CA LYS A 33 -2.07 -5.41 4.71
C LYS A 33 -3.31 -4.64 5.12
N GLU A 34 -3.48 -3.47 4.53
CA GLU A 34 -4.65 -2.64 4.70
C GLU A 34 -5.39 -2.50 3.38
N VAL A 35 -6.72 -2.70 3.40
CA VAL A 35 -7.57 -2.65 2.22
C VAL A 35 -8.82 -1.85 2.53
N VAL A 36 -9.10 -0.84 1.70
CA VAL A 36 -10.38 -0.11 1.71
C VAL A 36 -11.14 -0.42 0.42
N GLU A 37 -12.41 -0.79 0.56
CA GLU A 37 -13.35 -0.97 -0.54
C GLU A 37 -14.07 0.36 -0.80
N LEU A 38 -13.98 0.84 -2.03
CA LEU A 38 -14.68 2.01 -2.53
C LEU A 38 -15.75 1.56 -3.52
N ARG A 39 -16.98 2.03 -3.33
CA ARG A 39 -18.10 1.76 -4.22
C ARG A 39 -18.42 3.01 -5.02
N ASN A 40 -18.36 2.91 -6.35
CA ASN A 40 -18.85 3.93 -7.25
C ASN A 40 -20.21 3.51 -7.80
N ASP A 41 -21.27 4.06 -7.22
CA ASP A 41 -22.65 3.69 -7.57
C ASP A 41 -23.04 4.10 -8.99
N LEU A 42 -22.48 5.20 -9.53
CA LEU A 42 -22.76 5.66 -10.89
C LEU A 42 -22.28 4.67 -11.95
N ASN A 43 -21.13 4.04 -11.72
CA ASN A 43 -20.54 3.06 -12.64
C ASN A 43 -20.78 1.61 -12.22
N GLY A 44 -21.46 1.38 -11.09
CA GLY A 44 -21.66 0.06 -10.49
C GLY A 44 -20.36 -0.69 -10.23
N GLU A 45 -19.27 0.02 -9.89
CA GLU A 45 -17.93 -0.55 -9.79
C GLU A 45 -17.40 -0.54 -8.35
N LYS A 46 -16.70 -1.60 -7.99
CA LYS A 46 -15.95 -1.71 -6.74
C LYS A 46 -14.47 -1.53 -7.01
N ILE A 47 -13.86 -0.58 -6.32
CA ILE A 47 -12.44 -0.27 -6.40
C ILE A 47 -11.83 -0.55 -5.03
N TYR A 48 -10.59 -1.01 -5.00
CA TYR A 48 -9.86 -1.30 -3.78
C TYR A 48 -8.60 -0.45 -3.72
N LEU A 49 -8.47 0.32 -2.64
CA LEU A 49 -7.21 0.90 -2.21
C LEU A 49 -6.50 -0.14 -1.35
N ILE A 50 -5.25 -0.45 -1.67
CA ILE A 50 -4.52 -1.52 -1.00
C ILE A 50 -3.14 -1.00 -0.63
N LYS A 51 -2.74 -1.19 0.63
CA LYS A 51 -1.41 -0.95 1.14
C LYS A 51 -0.90 -2.28 1.68
N GLN A 52 0.28 -2.69 1.25
CA GLN A 52 0.90 -3.91 1.76
C GLN A 52 2.39 -3.68 1.99
N SER A 53 2.86 -4.10 3.15
CA SER A 53 4.27 -4.14 3.49
C SER A 53 4.86 -5.51 3.15
N TRP A 54 6.09 -5.52 2.65
CA TRP A 54 6.85 -6.71 2.26
C TRP A 54 8.21 -6.67 2.96
N GLY A 55 8.49 -7.67 3.79
CA GLY A 55 9.79 -7.79 4.47
C GLY A 55 10.20 -6.54 5.29
N LEU A 56 11.50 -6.24 5.31
CA LEU A 56 12.09 -5.15 6.07
C LEU A 56 12.03 -3.82 5.30
N GLY A 57 10.84 -3.20 5.27
CA GLY A 57 10.71 -1.78 4.94
C GLY A 57 10.06 -1.44 3.59
N ASP A 58 9.81 -2.40 2.72
CA ASP A 58 9.14 -2.11 1.44
C ASP A 58 7.63 -2.05 1.62
N THR A 59 7.09 -0.83 1.54
CA THR A 59 5.64 -0.61 1.57
C THR A 59 5.17 -0.11 0.21
N LYS A 60 4.13 -0.74 -0.33
CA LYS A 60 3.55 -0.36 -1.64
C LYS A 60 2.06 -0.08 -1.50
N MET A 61 1.60 0.95 -2.20
CA MET A 61 0.18 1.23 -2.38
C MET A 61 -0.26 0.91 -3.81
N ALA A 62 -1.50 0.44 -3.95
CA ALA A 62 -2.10 0.12 -5.24
C ALA A 62 -3.59 0.43 -5.26
N ILE A 63 -4.10 0.70 -6.46
CA ILE A 63 -5.53 0.86 -6.74
C ILE A 63 -5.91 -0.23 -7.74
N GLY A 64 -6.86 -1.08 -7.35
CA GLY A 64 -7.21 -2.28 -8.11
C GLY A 64 -8.69 -2.61 -8.10
N LEU A 65 -9.13 -3.47 -9.03
CA LEU A 65 -10.50 -4.02 -9.06
C LEU A 65 -10.66 -5.30 -8.21
N ASN A 66 -9.59 -5.74 -7.54
CA ASN A 66 -9.62 -6.88 -6.64
C ASN A 66 -8.77 -6.62 -5.39
N LYS A 67 -9.13 -7.24 -4.26
CA LYS A 67 -8.45 -7.11 -2.95
C LYS A 67 -7.05 -7.75 -2.88
N ARG A 68 -6.64 -8.52 -3.89
CA ARG A 68 -5.41 -9.33 -3.85
C ARG A 68 -4.29 -8.65 -4.60
N LEU A 69 -3.22 -8.30 -3.90
CA LEU A 69 -1.98 -7.96 -4.59
C LEU A 69 -1.31 -9.26 -5.01
N ARG A 70 -0.92 -9.39 -6.29
CA ARG A 70 -0.11 -10.53 -6.72
C ARG A 70 1.32 -10.32 -6.23
N THR A 71 1.97 -11.41 -5.82
CA THR A 71 3.38 -11.42 -5.44
C THR A 71 4.25 -10.85 -6.56
N GLY A 72 5.18 -9.95 -6.22
CA GLY A 72 6.10 -9.32 -7.16
C GLY A 72 5.41 -8.31 -8.08
N PHE A 73 5.19 -7.10 -7.57
CA PHE A 73 4.93 -5.97 -8.46
C PHE A 73 6.20 -5.67 -9.23
N SER A 74 6.22 -6.07 -10.50
CA SER A 74 7.19 -5.50 -11.43
C SER A 74 6.88 -4.01 -11.64
N ASN A 75 7.83 -3.28 -12.22
CA ASN A 75 7.64 -1.88 -12.63
C ASN A 75 6.49 -1.66 -13.64
N SER A 76 5.74 -2.71 -14.02
CA SER A 76 4.61 -2.64 -14.94
C SER A 76 3.45 -3.51 -14.43
N PRO A 77 2.58 -2.98 -13.56
CA PRO A 77 1.46 -3.73 -13.03
C PRO A 77 0.47 -4.09 -14.16
N LYS A 78 -0.05 -5.32 -14.16
CA LYS A 78 -0.92 -5.80 -15.25
C LYS A 78 -2.32 -5.19 -15.20
N ASP A 79 -2.90 -5.10 -14.00
CA ASP A 79 -4.33 -4.85 -13.78
C ASP A 79 -4.62 -3.80 -12.69
N LYS A 80 -3.59 -3.13 -12.16
CA LYS A 80 -3.69 -2.15 -11.07
C LYS A 80 -2.84 -0.92 -11.31
N TYR A 81 -3.21 0.20 -10.71
CA TYR A 81 -2.30 1.31 -10.53
C TYR A 81 -1.38 0.99 -9.36
N LEU A 82 -0.10 1.25 -9.50
CA LEU A 82 0.90 0.97 -8.48
C LEU A 82 1.66 2.25 -8.16
N GLU A 83 1.79 2.56 -6.87
CA GLU A 83 2.63 3.64 -6.42
C GLU A 83 4.12 3.27 -6.50
N THR A 84 4.92 4.14 -7.13
CA THR A 84 6.37 3.92 -7.27
C THR A 84 7.20 4.59 -6.18
N VAL A 85 6.77 5.77 -5.71
CA VAL A 85 7.41 6.53 -4.65
C VAL A 85 6.73 6.14 -3.34
N GLY A 86 7.45 5.51 -2.41
CA GLY A 86 6.89 4.93 -1.17
C GLY A 86 6.31 5.96 -0.21
N THR A 87 5.21 6.62 -0.60
CA THR A 87 4.49 7.58 0.22
C THR A 87 3.82 6.83 1.37
N GLU A 88 3.77 7.44 2.55
CA GLU A 88 3.15 6.78 3.70
C GLU A 88 1.62 6.74 3.57
N PHE A 89 1.01 7.74 2.93
CA PHE A 89 -0.43 7.86 2.75
C PHE A 89 -0.81 8.72 1.54
N ILE A 90 -2.08 8.62 1.14
CA ILE A 90 -2.71 9.43 0.09
C ILE A 90 -4.00 10.06 0.59
N PHE A 91 -4.36 11.21 0.00
CA PHE A 91 -5.71 11.75 0.09
C PHE A 91 -6.53 11.33 -1.12
N TYR A 92 -7.80 11.01 -0.91
CA TYR A 92 -8.69 10.61 -2.00
C TYR A 92 -10.14 11.01 -1.75
N LYS A 93 -10.93 11.08 -2.83
CA LYS A 93 -12.40 11.16 -2.77
C LYS A 93 -13.04 10.52 -3.99
N ILE A 94 -14.27 10.03 -3.83
CA ILE A 94 -15.14 9.68 -4.95
C ILE A 94 -16.17 10.78 -5.12
N GLY A 95 -16.34 11.26 -6.36
CA GLY A 95 -17.32 12.27 -6.72
C GLY A 95 -17.52 12.29 -8.23
N ASP A 96 -18.71 12.62 -8.70
CA ASP A 96 -19.04 12.76 -10.13
C ASP A 96 -18.68 11.51 -10.97
N GLY A 97 -18.77 10.32 -10.36
CA GLY A 97 -18.45 9.06 -11.01
C GLY A 97 -16.95 8.82 -11.20
N LYS A 98 -16.09 9.65 -10.60
CA LYS A 98 -14.63 9.56 -10.67
C LYS A 98 -14.02 9.30 -9.30
N LEU A 99 -12.85 8.68 -9.30
CA LEU A 99 -11.98 8.57 -8.12
C LEU A 99 -10.84 9.59 -8.27
N PHE A 100 -10.82 10.58 -7.38
CA PHE A 100 -9.74 11.56 -7.32
C PHE A 100 -8.70 11.10 -6.30
N VAL A 101 -7.44 11.04 -6.71
CA VAL A 101 -6.30 10.63 -5.88
C VAL A 101 -5.27 11.74 -5.92
N TYR A 102 -4.92 12.28 -4.75
CA TYR A 102 -3.99 13.39 -4.61
C TYR A 102 -2.56 12.88 -4.43
N ASN A 103 -2.08 12.22 -5.48
CA ASN A 103 -0.72 11.69 -5.63
C ASN A 103 -0.54 11.31 -7.11
N ASP A 104 0.48 11.81 -7.78
CA ASP A 104 0.78 11.54 -9.20
C ASP A 104 1.86 10.47 -9.42
N SER A 105 2.37 9.86 -8.34
CA SER A 105 3.39 8.80 -8.37
C SER A 105 2.85 7.41 -8.71
N PHE A 106 1.61 7.31 -9.18
CA PHE A 106 1.00 6.04 -9.59
C PHE A 106 1.31 5.70 -11.05
N VAL A 107 1.96 4.56 -11.25
CA VAL A 107 2.13 3.94 -12.57
C VAL A 107 0.83 3.26 -12.99
N LYS A 108 0.41 3.54 -14.22
CA LYS A 108 -0.81 2.99 -14.83
C LYS A 108 -0.67 1.49 -15.12
N PRO A 109 -1.76 0.72 -15.06
CA PRO A 109 -1.75 -0.67 -15.47
C PRO A 109 -1.50 -0.82 -16.96
N VAL A 110 -0.89 -1.95 -17.36
CA VAL A 110 -0.77 -2.36 -18.77
C VAL A 110 -2.16 -2.49 -19.42
N LYS A 111 -3.13 -3.05 -18.69
CA LYS A 111 -4.53 -3.14 -19.11
C LYS A 111 -5.42 -2.41 -18.12
N ASN A 112 -5.91 -1.24 -18.52
CA ASN A 112 -6.90 -0.51 -17.74
C ASN A 112 -8.30 -1.12 -17.97
N ALA A 113 -8.81 -1.84 -16.97
CA ALA A 113 -10.15 -2.43 -16.98
C ALA A 113 -11.16 -1.64 -16.13
N PHE A 114 -10.77 -0.48 -15.58
CA PHE A 114 -11.62 0.33 -14.73
C PHE A 114 -12.70 1.03 -15.56
N LYS A 115 -13.95 0.96 -15.09
CA LYS A 115 -15.05 1.78 -15.58
C LYS A 115 -15.02 3.18 -14.97
N THR A 116 -14.60 3.26 -13.71
CA THR A 116 -14.39 4.52 -13.00
C THR A 116 -13.11 5.17 -13.47
N GLU A 117 -13.22 6.41 -13.91
CA GLU A 117 -12.06 7.24 -14.21
C GLU A 117 -11.30 7.55 -12.92
N ILE A 118 -10.01 7.23 -12.91
CA ILE A 118 -9.11 7.55 -11.80
C ILE A 118 -8.27 8.76 -12.21
N VAL A 119 -8.48 9.87 -11.51
CA VAL A 119 -7.83 11.16 -11.75
C VAL A 119 -6.75 11.37 -10.69
N PHE A 120 -5.50 11.42 -11.14
CA PHE A 120 -4.36 11.72 -10.28
C PHE A 120 -4.10 13.23 -10.28
N ILE A 121 -4.03 13.82 -9.09
CA ILE A 121 -3.76 15.23 -8.87
C ILE A 121 -2.40 15.31 -8.19
N GLY A 122 -1.39 15.79 -8.93
CA GLY A 122 -0.09 16.10 -8.36
C GLY A 122 -0.22 17.23 -7.35
N LEU A 123 0.38 17.06 -6.18
CA LEU A 123 0.44 18.09 -5.15
C LEU A 123 1.90 18.49 -4.94
N THR A 124 2.13 19.79 -4.81
CA THR A 124 3.41 20.26 -4.30
C THR A 124 3.51 19.94 -2.80
N ASN A 125 4.74 19.81 -2.27
CA ASN A 125 4.96 19.55 -0.85
C ASN A 125 4.22 20.55 0.08
N PRO A 126 4.23 21.88 -0.19
CA PRO A 126 3.46 22.83 0.61
C PRO A 126 1.94 22.59 0.58
N GLU A 127 1.36 22.18 -0.55
CA GLU A 127 -0.07 21.90 -0.65
C GLU A 127 -0.45 20.62 0.09
N PHE A 128 0.42 19.61 0.02
CA PHE A 128 0.25 18.36 0.75
C PHE A 128 0.27 18.59 2.27
N ILE A 129 1.22 19.39 2.77
CA ILE A 129 1.29 19.80 4.18
C ILE A 129 0.03 20.56 4.59
N LYS A 130 -0.42 21.53 3.79
CA LYS A 130 -1.64 22.31 4.07
C LYS A 130 -2.91 21.46 4.15
N LEU A 131 -2.98 20.37 3.37
CA LEU A 131 -4.11 19.44 3.46
C LEU A 131 -4.09 18.65 4.78
N GLY A 132 -2.89 18.27 5.26
CA GLY A 132 -2.72 17.58 6.54
C GLY A 132 -3.01 18.46 7.75
N GLN A 133 -2.61 19.74 7.71
CA GLN A 133 -2.83 20.71 8.80
C GLN A 133 -4.32 20.91 9.11
N ASP A 134 -4.64 20.97 10.41
CA ASP A 134 -5.98 21.22 10.96
C ASP A 134 -7.11 20.40 10.31
N LYS A 135 -6.76 19.21 9.83
CA LYS A 135 -7.68 18.31 9.11
C LYS A 135 -8.39 19.01 7.93
N ASN A 136 -7.70 19.93 7.25
CA ASN A 136 -8.23 20.66 6.10
C ASN A 136 -8.68 19.73 4.96
N TYR A 137 -8.09 18.54 4.86
CA TYR A 137 -8.56 17.50 3.96
C TYR A 137 -10.03 17.09 4.23
N GLU A 138 -10.46 16.98 5.50
CA GLU A 138 -11.86 16.65 5.86
C GLU A 138 -12.81 17.77 5.46
N LYS A 139 -12.41 19.03 5.65
CA LYS A 139 -13.19 20.21 5.21
C LYS A 139 -13.41 20.22 3.69
N LYS A 140 -12.49 19.61 2.93
CA LYS A 140 -12.59 19.43 1.48
C LYS A 140 -13.29 18.12 1.07
N GLY A 141 -13.84 17.37 2.03
CA GLY A 141 -14.51 16.09 1.78
C GLY A 141 -13.55 14.96 1.36
N LEU A 142 -12.26 15.10 1.65
CA LEU A 142 -11.25 14.09 1.35
C LEU A 142 -11.15 13.07 2.49
N LYS A 143 -10.69 11.87 2.14
CA LYS A 143 -10.34 10.80 3.07
C LYS A 143 -8.84 10.50 2.97
N ILE A 144 -8.29 9.93 4.03
CA ILE A 144 -6.89 9.45 4.07
C ILE A 144 -6.88 7.93 3.90
N PHE A 145 -5.93 7.44 3.12
CA PHE A 145 -5.58 6.02 3.06
C PHE A 145 -4.06 5.87 3.23
N PRO A 146 -3.57 4.98 4.09
CA PRO A 146 -4.32 4.08 4.98
C PRO A 146 -4.98 4.81 6.17
N GLU A 147 -6.06 4.24 6.72
CA GLU A 147 -6.73 4.73 7.93
C GLU A 147 -5.84 4.64 9.18
N SER A 148 -4.86 3.73 9.18
CA SER A 148 -3.84 3.66 10.23
C SER A 148 -3.08 4.99 10.43
N VAL A 149 -2.88 5.78 9.36
CA VAL A 149 -2.23 7.10 9.44
C VAL A 149 -3.16 8.15 10.03
N LYS A 150 -4.47 8.09 9.75
CA LYS A 150 -5.46 9.01 10.35
C LYS A 150 -5.41 8.98 11.88
N ARG A 151 -5.21 7.80 12.48
CA ARG A 151 -5.06 7.64 13.94
C ARG A 151 -3.82 8.35 14.49
N ARG A 152 -2.71 8.31 13.77
CA ARG A 152 -1.45 8.97 14.17
C ARG A 152 -1.56 10.49 14.12
N LEU A 153 -2.16 11.03 13.07
CA LEU A 153 -2.39 12.48 12.93
C LEU A 153 -3.28 13.01 14.06
N ASN A 154 -4.39 12.32 14.35
CA ASN A 154 -5.28 12.71 15.45
C ASN A 154 -4.60 12.67 16.83
N TYR A 155 -3.67 11.72 17.05
CA TYR A 155 -2.93 11.62 18.30
C TYR A 155 -1.92 12.77 18.45
N ALA A 156 -1.23 13.14 17.38
CA ALA A 156 -0.30 14.28 17.39
C ALA A 156 -1.02 15.59 17.75
N ASP A 157 -2.18 15.86 17.14
CA ASP A 157 -2.99 17.06 17.44
C ASP A 157 -3.39 17.13 18.92
N SER A 158 -3.74 15.99 19.53
CA SER A 158 -4.15 15.92 20.94
C SER A 158 -3.01 16.15 21.94
N LEU A 159 -1.76 15.96 21.51
CA LEU A 159 -0.58 16.26 22.34
C LEU A 159 -0.20 17.73 22.27
N THR A 160 -0.40 18.39 21.12
CA THR A 160 -0.21 19.84 20.98
C THR A 160 -1.25 20.62 21.77
N GLU A 161 -2.53 20.24 21.75
CA GLU A 161 -3.59 20.90 22.55
C GLU A 161 -3.39 20.77 24.07
N LYS A 162 -2.64 19.77 24.52
CA LYS A 162 -2.30 19.58 25.94
C LYS A 162 -1.11 20.39 26.42
N ASN A 163 -0.25 20.86 25.52
CA ASN A 163 0.91 21.67 25.87
C ASN A 163 0.62 23.18 25.82
N ASP A 164 -0.49 23.58 25.20
CA ASP A 164 -0.93 24.97 25.09
C ASP A 164 -1.98 25.37 26.16
N ASN A 165 -2.28 24.49 27.12
CA ASN A 165 -3.13 24.71 28.30
C ASN A 165 -2.32 24.55 29.59
#